data_AF-A0A972GT00-F1
#
_entry.id   AF-A0A972GT00-F1
#
_cell.length_a   1.000
_cell.length_b   1.000
_cell.length_c   1.000
_cell.angle_alpha   90.00
_cell.angle_beta   90.00
_cell.angle_gamma   90.00
#
_symmetry.space_group_name_H-M   'P 1'
#
loop_
_entity.id
_entity.type
_entity.pdbx_description
1 polymer ?
#
loop_
_entity_poly.entity_id
_entity_poly.type
_entity_poly.pdbx_seq_one_letter_code
_entity_poly.pdbx_strand_id
1 'polypeptide(L)'
;MDELIGVVENKINSLRASIEYNKKYVDYPFTNNCDHYYTILLLHNRLENWELFLKTLLSFRNSRCKPVSKKSDFFEKIMKLENESIPGFVTMRTQAQLLEYIKQLEWKVEELEGIWLKNENKQEDSHL
;
A
#
# COMPACT_ATOMS: atom_id res chain seq x y z
N MET A 1 7.13 3.80 -1.92
CA MET A 1 5.70 3.90 -2.26
C MET A 1 5.04 5.01 -1.47
N ASP A 2 5.30 5.12 -0.16
CA ASP A 2 4.70 6.16 0.69
C ASP A 2 5.08 7.59 0.27
N GLU A 3 6.33 7.85 -0.13
CA GLU A 3 6.75 9.15 -0.67
C GLU A 3 5.95 9.54 -1.94
N LEU A 4 5.73 8.58 -2.85
CA LEU A 4 4.96 8.80 -4.08
C LEU A 4 3.48 9.08 -3.75
N ILE A 5 2.90 8.35 -2.80
CA ILE A 5 1.54 8.59 -2.32
C ILE A 5 1.41 10.00 -1.74
N GLY A 6 2.36 10.44 -0.90
CA GLY A 6 2.35 11.79 -0.34
C GLY A 6 2.45 12.89 -1.41
N VAL A 7 3.23 12.68 -2.47
CA VAL A 7 3.27 13.63 -3.62
C VAL A 7 1.91 13.70 -4.32
N VAL A 8 1.25 12.56 -4.53
CA VAL A 8 -0.07 12.49 -5.18
C VAL A 8 -1.14 13.17 -4.31
N GLU A 9 -1.16 12.90 -3.00
CA GLU A 9 -2.09 13.52 -2.04
C GLU A 9 -1.92 15.03 -1.97
N ASN A 10 -0.68 15.53 -1.93
CA ASN A 10 -0.41 16.97 -1.98
C ASN A 10 -0.95 17.60 -3.27
N LYS A 11 -0.86 16.90 -4.40
CA LYS A 11 -1.39 17.40 -5.68
C LYS A 11 -2.91 17.44 -5.70
N ILE A 12 -3.58 16.42 -5.16
CA ILE A 12 -5.04 16.38 -4.98
C ILE A 12 -5.49 17.54 -4.09
N ASN A 13 -4.84 17.76 -2.95
CA ASN A 13 -5.16 18.84 -2.03
C ASN A 13 -5.01 20.22 -2.68
N SER A 14 -3.93 20.44 -3.44
CA SER A 14 -3.72 21.66 -4.21
C SER A 14 -4.82 21.91 -5.25
N LEU A 15 -5.28 20.86 -5.95
CA LEU A 15 -6.38 20.96 -6.91
C LEU A 15 -7.72 21.26 -6.22
N ARG A 16 -8.02 20.63 -5.09
CA ARG A 16 -9.22 20.92 -4.29
C ARG A 16 -9.24 22.38 -3.82
N ALA A 17 -8.14 22.87 -3.27
CA ALA A 17 -8.01 24.27 -2.88
C ALA A 17 -8.19 25.23 -4.07
N SER A 18 -7.64 24.88 -5.24
CA SER A 18 -7.80 25.66 -6.47
C SER A 18 -9.25 25.70 -6.96
N ILE A 19 -9.97 24.59 -6.86
CA ILE A 19 -11.40 24.52 -7.21
C ILE A 19 -12.23 25.38 -6.24
N GLU A 20 -11.99 25.27 -4.93
CA GLU A 20 -12.68 26.08 -3.94
C GLU A 20 -12.41 27.58 -4.13
N TYR A 21 -11.17 27.95 -4.43
CA TYR A 21 -10.81 29.32 -4.75
C TYR A 21 -11.60 29.81 -5.96
N ASN A 22 -11.61 29.06 -7.07
CA ASN A 22 -12.34 29.46 -8.28
C ASN A 22 -13.86 29.52 -8.06
N LYS A 23 -14.43 28.60 -7.26
CA LYS A 23 -15.87 28.62 -6.90
C LYS A 23 -16.29 29.90 -6.18
N LYS A 24 -15.43 30.50 -5.35
CA LYS A 24 -15.72 31.76 -4.64
C LYS A 24 -15.90 32.95 -5.59
N TYR A 25 -15.35 32.87 -6.80
CA TYR A 25 -15.46 33.96 -7.78
C TYR A 25 -16.66 33.80 -8.71
N VAL A 26 -17.44 32.73 -8.62
CA VAL A 26 -18.61 32.48 -9.50
C VAL A 26 -19.69 33.55 -9.35
N ASP A 27 -19.86 34.11 -8.15
CA ASP A 27 -20.88 35.13 -7.87
C ASP A 27 -20.50 36.54 -8.34
N TYR A 28 -19.28 36.73 -8.84
CA TYR A 28 -18.83 38.04 -9.27
C TYR A 28 -19.21 38.32 -10.74
N PRO A 29 -19.80 39.48 -11.06
CA PRO A 29 -20.30 39.76 -12.40
C PRO A 29 -19.21 39.84 -13.48
N PHE A 30 -17.93 39.98 -13.11
CA PHE A 30 -16.81 39.99 -14.06
C PHE A 30 -16.27 38.59 -14.43
N THR A 31 -16.72 37.52 -13.75
CA THR A 31 -16.29 36.13 -14.00
C THR A 31 -17.34 35.30 -14.72
N ASN A 32 -18.47 35.90 -15.11
CA ASN A 32 -19.53 35.27 -15.89
C ASN A 32 -19.13 35.06 -17.38
N ASN A 33 -17.86 34.71 -17.59
CA ASN A 33 -17.26 34.37 -18.87
C ASN A 33 -17.25 32.84 -18.98
N CYS A 34 -17.62 32.30 -20.15
CA CYS A 34 -17.61 30.86 -20.43
C CYS A 34 -16.26 30.20 -20.10
N ASP A 35 -15.16 30.94 -20.21
CA ASP A 35 -13.80 30.51 -19.86
C ASP A 35 -13.66 30.08 -18.40
N HIS A 36 -14.38 30.73 -17.47
CA HIS A 36 -14.32 30.40 -16.05
C HIS A 36 -14.96 29.04 -15.75
N TYR A 37 -16.12 28.78 -16.35
CA TYR A 37 -16.80 27.47 -16.25
C TYR A 37 -15.94 26.36 -16.86
N TYR A 38 -15.32 26.62 -18.01
CA TYR A 38 -14.41 25.66 -18.64
C TYR A 38 -13.18 25.37 -17.77
N THR A 39 -12.64 26.40 -17.12
CA THR A 39 -11.51 26.26 -16.18
C THR A 39 -11.89 25.39 -14.98
N ILE A 40 -13.06 25.63 -14.37
CA ILE A 40 -13.55 24.81 -13.25
C ILE A 40 -13.76 23.36 -13.69
N LEU A 41 -14.36 23.14 -14.86
CA LEU A 41 -14.58 21.80 -15.41
C LEU A 41 -13.26 21.07 -15.66
N LEU A 42 -12.25 21.74 -16.22
CA LEU A 42 -10.91 21.18 -16.40
C LEU A 42 -10.24 20.84 -15.07
N LEU A 43 -10.39 21.67 -14.05
CA LEU A 43 -9.85 21.40 -12.71
C LEU A 43 -10.51 20.17 -12.10
N HIS A 44 -11.83 20.02 -12.24
CA HIS A 44 -12.55 18.83 -11.78
C HIS A 44 -12.12 17.55 -12.51
N ASN A 45 -11.99 17.59 -13.84
CA ASN A 45 -11.49 16.44 -14.61
C ASN A 45 -10.05 16.07 -14.18
N ARG A 46 -9.18 17.07 -13.99
CA ARG A 46 -7.82 16.81 -13.47
C ARG A 46 -7.84 16.18 -12.08
N LEU A 47 -8.70 16.67 -11.18
CA LEU A 47 -8.85 16.10 -9.83
C LEU A 47 -9.25 14.63 -9.89
N GLU A 48 -10.27 14.30 -10.69
CA GLU A 48 -10.77 12.93 -10.85
C GLU A 48 -9.68 11.97 -11.35
N ASN A 49 -8.88 12.40 -12.34
CA ASN A 49 -7.76 11.60 -12.83
C ASN A 49 -6.71 11.32 -11.75
N TRP A 50 -6.39 12.31 -10.91
CA TRP A 50 -5.44 12.13 -9.80
C TRP A 50 -6.00 11.23 -8.69
N GLU A 51 -7.30 11.33 -8.40
CA GLU A 51 -7.98 10.46 -7.44
C GLU A 51 -8.03 8.99 -7.93
N LEU A 52 -8.31 8.79 -9.22
CA LEU A 52 -8.23 7.47 -9.85
C LEU A 52 -6.81 6.91 -9.79
N PHE A 53 -5.80 7.73 -10.09
CA PHE A 53 -4.40 7.33 -10.01
C PHE A 53 -3.99 6.93 -8.59
N LEU A 54 -4.42 7.69 -7.58
CA LEU A 54 -4.19 7.33 -6.16
C LEU A 54 -4.84 5.98 -5.82
N LYS A 55 -6.08 5.75 -6.25
CA LYS A 55 -6.78 4.47 -6.05
C LYS A 55 -6.03 3.30 -6.69
N THR A 56 -5.50 3.49 -7.89
CA THR A 56 -4.66 2.49 -8.57
C THR A 56 -3.34 2.25 -7.82
N LEU A 57 -2.67 3.28 -7.32
CA LEU A 57 -1.44 3.10 -6.54
C LEU A 57 -1.69 2.32 -5.25
N LEU A 58 -2.80 2.58 -4.57
CA LEU A 58 -3.20 1.86 -3.35
C LEU A 58 -3.53 0.39 -3.63
N SER A 59 -4.14 0.06 -4.77
CA SER A 59 -4.40 -1.35 -5.11
C SER A 59 -3.11 -2.15 -5.34
N PHE A 60 -2.06 -1.52 -5.88
CA PHE A 60 -0.74 -2.16 -6.01
C PHE A 60 0.00 -2.31 -4.69
N ARG A 61 -0.24 -1.43 -3.72
CA ARG A 61 0.30 -1.58 -2.36
C ARG A 61 -0.24 -2.86 -1.72
N ASN A 62 -1.52 -3.15 -1.89
CA ASN A 62 -2.18 -4.28 -1.24
C ASN A 62 -1.97 -5.62 -1.98
N SER A 63 -1.80 -5.62 -3.31
CA SER A 63 -1.63 -6.88 -4.08
C SER A 63 -0.33 -7.64 -3.80
N ARG A 64 0.68 -6.96 -3.25
CA ARG A 64 1.97 -7.56 -2.86
C ARG A 64 1.95 -8.15 -1.44
N CYS A 65 0.92 -7.84 -0.64
CA CYS A 65 0.73 -8.37 0.70
C CYS A 65 -0.21 -9.59 0.66
N LYS A 66 0.21 -10.67 -0.01
CA LYS A 66 -0.48 -11.95 0.14
C LYS A 66 -0.10 -12.55 1.50
N PRO A 67 -1.05 -13.17 2.23
CA PRO A 67 -0.74 -13.83 3.49
C PRO A 67 0.33 -14.87 3.25
N VAL A 68 1.49 -14.71 3.90
CA VAL A 68 2.58 -15.67 3.80
C VAL A 68 2.29 -16.76 4.82
N SER A 69 1.90 -17.94 4.36
CA SER A 69 1.79 -19.09 5.26
C SER A 69 3.18 -19.51 5.74
N LYS A 70 3.31 -19.77 7.05
CA LYS A 70 4.54 -20.31 7.63
C LYS A 70 4.88 -21.64 6.95
N LYS A 71 6.13 -21.75 6.50
CA LYS A 71 6.69 -22.94 5.87
C LYS A 71 7.91 -23.47 6.62
N SER A 72 8.33 -22.84 7.72
CA SER A 72 9.42 -23.31 8.59
C SER A 72 9.34 -24.79 8.91
N ASP A 73 8.16 -25.28 9.29
CA ASP A 73 7.95 -26.65 9.74
C ASP A 73 8.04 -27.66 8.60
N PHE A 74 7.67 -27.23 7.39
CA PHE A 74 7.83 -28.02 6.18
C PHE A 74 9.33 -28.16 5.82
N PHE A 75 10.08 -27.06 5.86
CA PHE A 75 11.52 -27.08 5.62
C PHE A 75 12.26 -27.90 6.70
N GLU A 76 11.83 -27.82 7.96
CA GLU A 76 12.42 -28.63 9.04
C GLU A 76 12.27 -30.13 8.79
N LYS A 77 11.11 -30.56 8.29
CA LYS A 77 10.85 -31.97 7.95
C LYS A 77 11.70 -32.42 6.77
N ILE A 78 11.84 -31.60 5.74
CA ILE A 78 12.67 -31.91 4.57
C ILE A 78 14.14 -32.05 4.98
N MET A 79 14.68 -31.07 5.72
CA MET A 79 16.08 -31.08 6.13
C MET A 79 16.41 -32.29 7.03
N LYS A 80 15.49 -32.71 7.91
CA LYS A 80 15.65 -33.93 8.71
C LYS A 80 15.75 -35.18 7.83
N LEU A 81 14.86 -35.30 6.84
CA LEU A 81 14.82 -36.44 5.92
C LEU A 81 16.07 -36.50 5.02
N GLU A 82 16.55 -35.34 4.54
CA GLU A 82 17.79 -35.26 3.76
C GLU A 82 19.02 -35.67 4.60
N ASN A 83 19.08 -35.25 5.86
CA ASN A 83 20.18 -35.61 6.77
C ASN A 83 20.23 -37.10 7.13
N GLU A 84 19.08 -37.78 7.14
CA GLU A 84 19.00 -39.22 7.41
C GLU A 84 19.41 -40.06 6.19
N SER A 85 19.24 -39.54 4.98
CA SER A 85 19.32 -40.33 3.76
C SER A 85 20.67 -40.21 3.03
N ILE A 86 21.34 -39.06 3.02
CA ILE A 86 22.61 -38.86 2.30
C ILE A 86 23.48 -37.80 3.01
N PRO A 87 24.81 -38.00 3.15
CA PRO A 87 25.70 -36.91 3.56
C PRO A 87 25.74 -35.85 2.45
N GLY A 88 24.93 -34.81 2.61
CA GLY A 88 24.87 -33.67 1.70
C GLY A 88 26.07 -32.73 1.82
N PHE A 89 26.25 -31.89 0.80
CA PHE A 89 27.29 -30.84 0.78
C PHE A 89 27.05 -29.74 1.83
N VAL A 90 25.79 -29.54 2.23
CA VAL A 90 25.40 -28.56 3.24
C VAL A 90 25.53 -29.18 4.62
N THR A 91 26.36 -28.58 5.47
CA THR A 91 26.52 -29.07 6.84
C THR A 91 25.25 -28.88 7.67
N MET A 92 25.00 -29.76 8.64
CA MET A 92 23.88 -29.63 9.57
C MET A 92 23.85 -28.26 10.28
N ARG A 93 25.03 -27.70 10.55
CA ARG A 93 25.16 -26.35 11.14
C ARG A 93 24.58 -25.28 10.22
N THR A 94 24.88 -25.34 8.92
CA THR A 94 24.39 -24.38 7.93
C THR A 94 22.87 -24.52 7.73
N GLN A 95 22.35 -25.75 7.73
CA GLN A 95 20.90 -25.98 7.66
C GLN A 95 20.16 -25.41 8.88
N ALA A 96 20.71 -25.59 10.10
CA ALA A 96 20.13 -25.01 11.31
C ALA A 96 20.10 -23.47 11.25
N GLN A 97 21.17 -22.84 10.77
CA GLN A 97 21.24 -21.39 10.58
C GLN A 97 20.23 -20.88 9.53
N LEU A 98 20.07 -21.62 8.42
CA LEU A 98 19.06 -21.32 7.40
C LEU A 98 17.65 -21.37 7.99
N LEU A 99 17.37 -22.40 8.79
CA LEU A 99 16.05 -22.60 9.39
C LEU A 99 15.73 -21.52 10.44
N GLU A 100 16.72 -21.13 11.24
CA GLU A 100 16.60 -20.02 12.18
C GLU A 100 16.36 -18.69 11.47
N TYR A 101 17.06 -18.44 10.36
CA TYR A 101 16.84 -17.26 9.53
C TYR A 101 15.43 -17.23 8.91
N ILE A 102 14.93 -18.38 8.42
CA ILE A 102 13.55 -18.49 7.92
C ILE A 102 12.54 -18.17 9.03
N LYS A 103 12.71 -18.71 10.24
CA LYS A 103 11.85 -18.42 11.40
C LYS A 103 11.88 -16.92 11.78
N GLN A 104 13.06 -16.29 11.73
CA GLN A 104 13.19 -14.85 11.98
C GLN A 104 12.47 -14.01 10.92
N LEU A 105 12.54 -14.40 9.65
CA LEU A 105 11.82 -13.72 8.57
C LEU A 105 10.30 -13.88 8.72
N GLU A 106 9.82 -15.08 9.02
CA GLU A 106 8.40 -15.32 9.28
C GLU A 106 7.89 -14.49 10.47
N TRP A 107 8.67 -14.42 11.54
CA TRP A 107 8.33 -13.60 12.71
C TRP A 107 8.27 -12.10 12.36
N LYS A 108 9.23 -11.59 11.59
CA LYS A 108 9.19 -10.20 11.10
C LYS A 108 7.98 -9.93 10.20
N VAL A 109 7.57 -10.91 9.39
CA VAL A 109 6.35 -10.80 8.58
C VAL A 109 5.11 -10.73 9.47
N GLU A 110 5.02 -11.52 10.53
CA GLU A 110 3.90 -11.46 11.49
C GLU A 110 3.83 -10.12 12.24
N GLU A 111 4.97 -9.59 12.68
CA GLU A 111 5.02 -8.25 13.30
C GLU A 111 4.53 -7.17 12.34
N LEU A 112 4.91 -7.26 11.06
CA LEU A 112 4.47 -6.34 10.03
C LEU A 112 2.97 -6.52 9.73
N GLU A 113 2.48 -7.74 9.52
CA GLU A 113 1.04 -8.02 9.30
C GLU A 113 0.16 -7.51 10.44
N GLY A 114 0.64 -7.59 11.70
CA GLY A 114 -0.04 -6.99 12.86
C GLY A 114 -0.18 -5.46 12.83
N ILE A 115 0.63 -4.77 12.02
CA ILE A 115 0.52 -3.32 11.75
C ILE A 115 -0.45 -3.05 10.60
N TRP A 116 -0.52 -3.94 9.60
CA TRP A 116 -1.38 -3.79 8.43
C TRP A 116 -2.87 -4.13 8.71
N LEU A 117 -3.15 -5.20 9.46
CA LEU A 117 -4.52 -5.60 9.84
C LEU A 117 -5.21 -4.62 10.79
N LYS A 118 -4.45 -3.89 11.62
CA LYS A 118 -5.01 -2.90 12.55
C LYS A 118 -5.63 -1.68 11.86
N ASN A 119 -5.27 -1.42 10.61
CA ASN A 119 -5.81 -0.29 9.86
C ASN A 119 -7.15 -0.60 9.16
N GLU A 120 -7.47 -1.87 8.91
CA GLU A 120 -8.76 -2.26 8.33
C GLU A 120 -9.89 -2.22 9.37
N ASN A 121 -9.62 -2.62 10.62
CA ASN A 121 -10.64 -2.65 11.68
C ASN A 121 -11.00 -1.28 12.29
N LYS A 122 -10.29 -0.19 11.94
CA LYS A 122 -10.62 1.16 12.46
C LYS A 122 -11.59 1.95 11.58
N GLN A 123 -11.91 1.48 10.37
CA GLN A 123 -12.88 2.14 9.49
C GLN A 123 -14.33 1.64 9.70
N GLU A 124 -14.54 0.51 10.40
CA GLU A 124 -15.88 -0.04 10.62
C GLU A 124 -16.60 0.55 11.86
N ASP A 125 -15.87 1.13 12.82
CA ASP A 125 -16.44 1.62 14.09
C ASP A 125 -16.84 3.12 14.10
N SER A 126 -16.70 3.86 12.98
CA SER A 126 -17.08 5.28 12.90
C SER A 126 -18.42 5.55 12.21
N HIS A 127 -19.22 4.52 11.97
CA HIS A 127 -20.57 4.62 11.42
C HIS A 127 -21.60 3.91 12.31
N LEU A 128 -21.67 4.30 13.58
CA LEU A 128 -22.80 4.06 14.47
C LEU A 128 -23.12 5.33 15.26
#